data_AF-A0AA41VX76-F1
#
_entry.id   AF-A0AA41VX76-F1
#
_cell.length_a   1.000
_cell.length_b   1.000
_cell.length_c   1.000
_cell.angle_alpha   90.00
_cell.angle_beta   90.00
_cell.angle_gamma   90.00
#
_symmetry.space_group_name_H-M   'P 1'
#
loop_
_entity.id
_entity.type
_entity.pdbx_description
1 polymer ?
#
loop_
_entity_poly.entity_id
_entity_poly.type
_entity_poly.pdbx_seq_one_letter_code
_entity_poly.pdbx_strand_id
1 'polypeptide(L)' 'GSSDILESHQPLEFYHLQLMKLSVELSRDTMRTIFHMLKGSPNIESLYLRSEQDSSDTLVYPFCDE' A
#
# COMPACT_ATOMS: atom_id res chain seq x y z
N GLY A 1 18.56 -12.55 38.52
CA GLY A 1 17.53 -13.23 37.71
C GLY A 1 17.56 -12.60 36.34
N SER A 2 17.58 -13.43 35.30
CA SER A 2 17.64 -13.02 33.90
C SER A 2 16.60 -11.94 33.57
N SER A 3 17.00 -10.90 32.84
CA SER A 3 16.06 -9.97 32.21
C SER A 3 15.28 -10.75 31.16
N ASP A 4 14.05 -11.12 31.47
CA ASP A 4 13.18 -11.82 30.53
C ASP A 4 12.83 -10.89 29.37
N ILE A 5 13.47 -11.18 28.25
CA ILE A 5 13.14 -10.76 26.91
C ILE A 5 11.78 -11.38 26.58
N LEU A 6 10.75 -10.56 26.36
CA LEU A 6 9.96 -10.65 25.13
C LEU A 6 9.13 -9.37 24.95
N GLU A 7 9.69 -8.50 24.11
CA GLU A 7 9.07 -7.31 23.57
C GLU A 7 7.70 -7.64 22.96
N SER A 8 6.70 -6.84 23.33
CA SER A 8 5.59 -6.43 22.47
C SER A 8 4.99 -7.52 21.55
N HIS A 9 4.12 -8.39 22.09
CA HIS A 9 3.02 -8.95 21.30
C HIS A 9 1.98 -7.84 21.06
N GLN A 10 2.36 -6.80 20.31
CA GLN A 10 1.38 -5.89 19.75
C GLN A 10 0.66 -6.68 18.65
N PRO A 11 -0.66 -6.89 18.72
CA PRO A 11 -1.37 -7.66 17.71
C PRO A 11 -1.10 -7.02 16.36
N LEU A 12 -0.51 -7.80 15.46
CA LEU A 12 -0.20 -7.37 14.11
C LEU A 12 -1.54 -7.12 13.42
N GLU A 13 -1.92 -5.84 13.31
CA GLU A 13 -3.25 -5.38 12.89
C GLU A 13 -3.67 -5.98 11.54
N PHE A 14 -2.69 -6.36 10.71
CA PHE A 14 -2.88 -6.89 9.38
C PHE A 14 -2.14 -8.22 9.17
N TYR A 15 -2.14 -9.11 10.18
CA TYR A 15 -1.45 -10.41 10.08
C TYR A 15 -1.88 -11.25 8.86
N HIS A 16 -3.15 -11.20 8.45
CA HIS A 16 -3.63 -11.98 7.30
C HIS A 16 -3.52 -11.23 5.96
N LEU A 17 -3.00 -10.00 5.95
CA LEU A 17 -2.91 -9.20 4.73
C LEU A 17 -1.72 -9.67 3.90
N GLN A 18 -2.00 -10.32 2.76
CA GLN A 18 -0.99 -10.77 1.80
C GLN A 18 -0.81 -9.80 0.63
N LEU A 19 -1.86 -9.09 0.23
CA LEU A 19 -1.85 -8.22 -0.93
C LEU A 19 -2.54 -6.89 -0.61
N MET A 20 -1.86 -5.79 -0.91
CA MET A 20 -2.40 -4.43 -0.81
C MET A 20 -2.37 -3.76 -2.17
N LYS A 21 -3.51 -3.23 -2.62
CA LYS A 21 -3.63 -2.46 -3.86
C LYS A 21 -4.24 -1.10 -3.56
N LEU A 22 -3.52 -0.03 -3.86
CA LEU A 22 -3.90 1.35 -3.58
C LEU A 22 -3.88 2.16 -4.88
N SER A 23 -4.93 2.94 -5.10
CA SER A 23 -4.96 4.01 -6.10
C SER A 23 -5.03 5.31 -5.33
N VAL A 24 -3.89 6.00 -5.20
CA VAL A 24 -3.76 7.21 -4.37
C VAL A 24 -2.77 8.18 -5.01
N GLU A 25 -2.97 9.47 -4.81
CA GLU A 25 -1.93 10.44 -5.13
C GLU A 25 -0.70 10.19 -4.24
N LEU A 26 0.46 10.06 -4.88
CA LEU A 26 1.72 9.83 -4.18
C LEU A 26 2.26 11.16 -3.66
N SER A 27 2.10 11.37 -2.37
CA SER A 27 2.69 12.45 -1.60
C SER A 27 3.59 11.87 -0.52
N ARG A 28 4.38 12.73 0.13
CA ARG A 28 5.21 12.33 1.27
C ARG A 28 4.38 11.68 2.39
N ASP A 29 3.19 12.21 2.65
CA ASP A 29 2.35 11.76 3.76
C ASP A 29 1.60 10.48 3.42
N THR A 30 1.17 10.29 2.16
CA THR A 30 0.59 9.02 1.73
C THR A 30 1.64 7.91 1.77
N MET A 31 2.88 8.17 1.34
CA MET A 31 3.98 7.21 1.47
C MET A 31 4.27 6.84 2.93
N ARG A 32 4.31 7.82 3.85
CA ARG A 32 4.49 7.55 5.30
C ARG A 32 3.40 6.64 5.84
N THR A 33 2.16 6.86 5.43
CA THR A 33 1.02 6.05 5.85
C THR A 33 1.13 4.63 5.31
N ILE A 34 1.49 4.47 4.03
CA ILE A 34 1.75 3.16 3.43
C ILE A 34 2.84 2.42 4.22
N PHE A 35 3.96 3.08 4.52
CA PHE A 35 5.02 2.46 5.32
C PHE A 35 4.57 2.05 6.72
N HIS A 36 3.70 2.84 7.36
CA HIS A 36 3.13 2.46 8.64
C HIS A 36 2.28 1.20 8.52
N MET A 37 1.42 1.12 7.50
CA MET A 37 0.60 -0.08 7.26
C MET A 37 1.45 -1.31 6.95
N LEU A 38 2.51 -1.16 6.15
CA LEU A 38 3.46 -2.25 5.87
C LEU A 38 4.14 -2.77 7.14
N LYS A 39 4.51 -1.88 8.06
CA LYS A 39 5.09 -2.28 9.35
C LYS A 39 4.15 -3.14 10.19
N GLY A 40 2.84 -2.91 10.10
CA GLY A 40 1.81 -3.72 10.77
C GLY A 40 1.36 -4.97 10.00
N SER A 41 1.90 -5.20 8.80
CA SER A 41 1.49 -6.25 7.86
C SER A 41 2.63 -7.24 7.58
N PRO A 42 2.96 -8.13 8.52
CA PRO A 42 4.16 -8.98 8.45
C PRO A 42 4.11 -10.00 7.31
N ASN A 43 2.92 -10.39 6.87
CA ASN A 43 2.72 -11.41 5.83
C ASN A 43 2.38 -10.79 4.46
N ILE A 44 2.64 -9.50 4.27
CA ILE A 44 2.39 -8.88 2.97
C ILE A 44 3.42 -9.35 1.95
N GLU A 45 2.91 -9.89 0.84
CA GLU A 45 3.70 -10.43 -0.25
C GLU A 45 3.73 -9.47 -1.46
N SER A 46 2.72 -8.62 -1.59
CA SER A 46 2.60 -7.73 -2.75
C SER A 46 1.95 -6.39 -2.41
N LEU A 47 2.55 -5.32 -2.92
CA LEU A 47 2.03 -3.95 -2.88
C LEU A 47 1.89 -3.41 -4.31
N TYR A 48 0.68 -3.02 -4.69
CA TYR A 48 0.39 -2.36 -5.95
C TYR A 48 0.00 -0.91 -5.68
N LEU A 49 0.78 0.03 -6.18
CA LEU A 49 0.48 1.46 -6.11
C LEU A 49 0.15 1.96 -7.51
N ARG A 50 -0.99 2.63 -7.65
CA ARG A 50 -1.36 3.38 -8.85
C ARG A 50 -1.49 4.84 -8.47
N SER A 51 -0.79 5.72 -9.18
CA SER A 51 -1.00 7.16 -9.02
C SER A 51 -2.28 7.56 -9.75
N GLU A 52 -3.13 8.39 -9.13
CA GLU A 52 -4.29 8.94 -9.83
C GLU A 52 -3.90 9.81 -11.04
N GLN A 53 -2.67 10.34 -11.09
CA GLN A 53 -2.16 11.03 -12.29
C GLN A 53 -2.03 10.10 -13.51
N ASP A 54 -1.83 8.79 -13.28
CA ASP A 54 -1.77 7.76 -14.34
C ASP A 54 -3.18 7.34 -14.84
N SER A 55 -4.24 8.03 -14.40
CA SER A 55 -5.60 7.84 -14.93
C SER A 55 -5.91 8.69 -16.16
N SER A 56 -4.93 9.46 -16.66
CA SER A 56 -5.06 10.29 -17.87
C SER A 56 -5.06 9.49 -19.19
N ASP A 57 -5.15 8.15 -19.17
CA ASP A 57 -5.32 7.33 -20.37
C ASP A 57 -6.80 6.99 -20.59
N THR A 58 -7.61 8.03 -20.76
CA THR A 58 -8.88 7.92 -21.49
C THR A 58 -8.99 9.10 -22.45
N LEU A 59 -7.94 9.28 -23.27
CA LEU A 59 -8.14 9.82 -24.62
C LEU A 59 -8.76 8.69 -25.45
N VAL A 60 -10.07 8.53 -25.31
CA VAL A 60 -10.90 7.84 -26.31
C VAL A 60 -10.74 8.64 -27.59
N TYR A 61 -9.82 8.22 -28.48
CA TYR A 61 -9.78 8.69 -29.86
C TYR A 61 -8.79 7.93 -30.75
N PRO A 62 -9.22 7.41 -31.93
CA PRO A 62 -8.96 8.17 -33.16
C PRO A 62 -10.23 8.39 -34.01
N PHE A 63 -10.14 9.33 -34.95
CA PHE A 63 -11.26 9.88 -35.74
C PHE A 63 -11.57 8.80 -36.76
N CYS A 64 -12.63 8.04 -36.51
CA CYS A 64 -13.32 7.31 -37.54
C CYS A 64 -14.77 7.80 -37.48
N ASP A 65 -15.08 8.85 -38.23
CA ASP A 65 -16.23 8.86 -39.12
C ASP A 65 -16.06 9.95 -40.19
N GLU A 66 -16.28 9.50 -41.43
CA GLU A 66 -16.28 10.14 -42.76
C GLU A 66 -14.94 10.41 -43.47
#